data_AF-A0A6P2F033-F1
#
_entry.id   AF-A0A6P2F033-F1
#
_cell.length_a   1.000
_cell.length_b   1.000
_cell.length_c   1.000
_cell.angle_alpha   90.00
_cell.angle_beta   90.00
_cell.angle_gamma   90.00
#
_symmetry.space_group_name_H-M   'P 1'
#
loop_
_entity.id
_entity.type
_entity.pdbx_description
1 polymer ?
#
loop_
_entity_poly.entity_id
_entity_poly.type
_entity_poly.pdbx_seq_one_letter_code
_entity_poly.pdbx_strand_id
1 'polypeptide(L)'
;MKPDLDTFIAERRNVPFEYFSHDCAGIAADWVKVKTGRDVLEDLRAPGAPLDRKSLLAALRVVRNAGGFIQAGTQRLGPFLPGLMAQRGDVVLALSGGKVGRVSGYSFGICTGTHIVCPGNEKLEFLPLTQGVAAWRV
;
A
#
# COMPACT_ATOMS: atom_id res chain seq x y z
N MET A 1 -12.02 -9.14 18.59
CA MET A 1 -12.61 -7.97 17.92
C MET A 1 -12.09 -7.95 16.50
N LYS A 2 -12.94 -7.90 15.47
CA LYS A 2 -12.44 -7.79 14.09
C LYS A 2 -11.79 -6.40 13.93
N PRO A 3 -10.61 -6.31 13.31
CA PRO A 3 -9.97 -5.02 13.08
C PRO A 3 -10.89 -4.13 12.23
N ASP A 4 -11.07 -2.90 12.68
CA ASP A 4 -11.94 -1.93 12.03
C ASP A 4 -11.15 -1.03 11.07
N LEU A 5 -11.54 -1.05 9.80
CA LEU A 5 -10.91 -0.26 8.74
C LEU A 5 -11.17 1.24 8.96
N ASP A 6 -12.35 1.63 9.45
CA ASP A 6 -12.67 3.05 9.61
C ASP A 6 -11.82 3.68 10.70
N THR A 7 -11.62 2.99 11.82
CA THR A 7 -10.68 3.39 12.88
C THR A 7 -9.26 3.49 12.35
N PHE A 8 -8.77 2.48 11.62
CA PHE A 8 -7.42 2.48 11.04
C PHE A 8 -7.17 3.69 10.13
N ILE A 9 -8.15 4.04 9.30
CA ILE A 9 -8.10 5.20 8.40
C ILE A 9 -8.20 6.51 9.19
N ALA A 10 -9.10 6.59 10.17
CA ALA A 10 -9.32 7.80 10.96
C ALA A 10 -8.06 8.24 11.71
N GLU A 11 -7.33 7.29 12.30
CA GLU A 11 -6.05 7.53 13.01
C GLU A 11 -4.96 8.12 12.09
N ARG A 12 -4.98 7.77 10.81
CA ARG A 12 -3.95 8.16 9.82
C ARG A 12 -4.40 9.29 8.90
N ARG A 13 -5.66 9.71 9.00
CA ARG A 13 -6.33 10.56 8.02
C ARG A 13 -5.57 11.86 7.74
N ASN A 14 -5.06 12.50 8.79
CA ASN A 14 -4.39 13.81 8.73
C ASN A 14 -2.87 13.70 8.79
N VAL A 15 -2.31 12.50 8.63
CA VAL A 15 -0.86 12.31 8.61
C VAL A 15 -0.38 12.51 7.16
N PRO A 16 0.58 13.39 6.90
CA PRO A 16 1.11 13.63 5.57
C PRO A 16 1.93 12.44 5.06
N PHE A 17 2.18 12.39 3.75
CA PHE A 17 3.08 11.38 3.17
C PHE A 17 4.51 11.60 3.67
N GLU A 18 5.13 10.54 4.16
CA GLU A 18 6.55 10.51 4.50
C GLU A 18 7.15 9.16 4.13
N TYR A 19 8.25 9.17 3.37
CA TYR A 19 8.92 7.92 2.97
C TYR A 19 9.37 7.12 4.20
N PHE A 20 9.20 5.81 4.13
CA PHE A 20 9.62 4.82 5.13
C PHE A 20 8.87 4.86 6.48
N SER A 21 7.99 5.84 6.71
CA SER A 21 7.16 5.96 7.92
C SER A 21 5.66 6.00 7.61
N HIS A 22 5.25 6.78 6.61
CA HIS A 22 3.85 6.94 6.20
C HIS A 22 3.74 7.02 4.66
N ASP A 23 4.27 5.99 4.01
CA ASP A 23 4.19 5.82 2.56
C ASP A 23 3.18 4.75 2.14
N CYS A 24 2.95 4.61 0.83
CA CYS A 24 1.91 3.75 0.30
C CYS A 24 2.14 2.26 0.62
N ALA A 25 3.39 1.80 0.60
CA ALA A 25 3.72 0.42 0.92
C ALA A 25 3.60 0.16 2.43
N GLY A 26 4.06 1.11 3.26
CA GLY A 26 3.97 1.05 4.72
C GLY A 26 2.52 0.98 5.21
N ILE A 27 1.66 1.90 4.77
CA ILE A 27 0.25 1.93 5.19
C ILE A 27 -0.49 0.65 4.78
N ALA A 28 -0.29 0.18 3.54
CA ALA A 28 -0.90 -1.06 3.08
C ALA A 28 -0.42 -2.27 3.88
N ALA A 29 0.88 -2.35 4.19
CA ALA A 29 1.46 -3.43 4.99
C ALA A 29 0.97 -3.39 6.44
N ASP A 30 0.84 -2.20 7.03
CA ASP A 30 0.33 -2.04 8.39
C ASP A 30 -1.15 -2.45 8.49
N TRP A 31 -1.96 -2.15 7.47
CA TRP A 31 -3.32 -2.67 7.40
C TRP A 31 -3.36 -4.18 7.31
N VAL A 32 -2.52 -4.79 6.46
CA VAL A 32 -2.41 -6.25 6.36
C VAL A 32 -2.01 -6.86 7.70
N LYS A 33 -1.05 -6.26 8.41
CA LYS A 33 -0.62 -6.68 9.74
C LYS A 33 -1.74 -6.58 10.77
N VAL A 34 -2.48 -5.47 10.79
CA VAL A 34 -3.65 -5.28 11.67
C VAL A 34 -4.75 -6.30 11.36
N LYS A 35 -5.00 -6.59 10.08
CA LYS A 35 -6.06 -7.50 9.65
C LYS A 35 -5.74 -8.98 9.85
N THR A 36 -4.51 -9.37 9.56
CA THR A 36 -4.10 -10.79 9.45
C THR A 36 -3.08 -11.23 10.50
N GLY A 37 -2.49 -10.28 11.25
CA GLY A 37 -1.36 -10.53 12.14
C GLY A 37 -0.01 -10.66 11.42
N ARG A 38 0.02 -10.68 10.08
CA ARG A 38 1.24 -10.89 9.29
C ARG A 38 1.82 -9.58 8.77
N ASP A 39 3.07 -9.30 9.11
CA ASP A 39 3.82 -8.17 8.56
C ASP A 39 4.47 -8.55 7.23
N VAL A 40 3.88 -8.11 6.12
CA VAL A 40 4.35 -8.47 4.78
C VAL A 40 5.62 -7.73 4.35
N LEU A 41 6.12 -6.78 5.15
CA LEU A 41 7.37 -6.06 4.90
C LEU A 41 8.41 -6.31 6.00
N GLU A 42 8.21 -7.31 6.87
CA GLU A 42 9.12 -7.62 7.98
C GLU A 42 10.59 -7.74 7.54
N ASP A 43 10.84 -8.48 6.46
CA ASP A 43 12.17 -8.69 5.86
C ASP A 43 12.81 -7.39 5.36
N LEU A 44 11.99 -6.41 4.97
CA LEU A 44 12.46 -5.12 4.48
C LEU A 44 12.66 -4.09 5.60
N ARG A 45 12.06 -4.33 6.77
CA ARG A 45 12.15 -3.50 7.99
C ARG A 45 13.22 -3.99 8.97
N ALA A 46 13.75 -5.20 8.79
CA ALA A 46 14.80 -5.76 9.64
C ALA A 46 16.07 -4.86 9.67
N PRO A 47 16.90 -4.93 10.74
CA PRO A 47 18.12 -4.14 10.83
C PRO A 47 19.03 -4.29 9.59
N GLY A 48 19.42 -3.19 8.98
CA GLY A 48 20.22 -3.15 7.76
C GLY A 48 19.46 -3.41 6.45
N ALA A 49 18.17 -3.73 6.53
CA ALA A 49 17.32 -3.94 5.36
C ALA A 49 16.92 -2.62 4.69
N PRO A 50 16.37 -2.65 3.44
CA PRO A 50 16.11 -1.46 2.65
C PRO A 50 15.31 -0.33 3.32
N LEU A 51 14.28 -0.66 4.12
CA LEU A 51 13.44 0.34 4.78
C LEU A 51 14.08 0.85 6.06
N ASP A 52 14.79 0.01 6.82
CA ASP A 52 15.56 0.41 8.00
C ASP A 52 16.62 1.45 7.65
N ARG A 53 17.39 1.21 6.57
CA ARG A 53 18.38 2.17 6.05
C ARG A 53 17.77 3.41 5.36
N LYS A 54 16.44 3.53 5.30
CA LYS A 54 15.71 4.61 4.63
C LYS A 54 16.20 4.88 3.19
N SER A 55 16.47 3.82 2.43
CA SER A 55 17.03 3.92 1.08
C SER A 55 15.99 3.67 0.01
N LEU A 56 15.56 4.74 -0.67
CA LEU A 56 14.52 4.67 -1.70
C LEU A 56 14.99 3.85 -2.90
N LEU A 57 16.25 4.04 -3.31
CA LEU A 57 16.86 3.27 -4.39
C LEU A 57 16.88 1.77 -4.09
N ALA A 58 17.17 1.40 -2.83
CA ALA A 58 17.13 0.02 -2.42
C ALA A 58 15.72 -0.57 -2.43
N ALA A 59 14.73 0.16 -1.91
CA ALA A 59 13.33 -0.26 -1.91
C ALA A 59 12.83 -0.43 -3.36
N LEU A 60 13.14 0.50 -4.26
CA LEU A 60 12.79 0.39 -5.67
C LEU A 60 13.53 -0.75 -6.38
N ARG A 61 14.74 -1.11 -5.94
CA ARG A 61 15.45 -2.29 -6.46
C ARG A 61 14.76 -3.59 -6.05
N VAL A 62 14.19 -3.68 -4.85
CA VAL A 62 13.35 -4.82 -4.45
C VAL A 62 12.15 -4.95 -5.40
N VAL A 63 11.44 -3.85 -5.66
CA VAL A 63 10.30 -3.83 -6.58
C VAL A 63 10.74 -4.22 -8.00
N ARG A 64 11.86 -3.69 -8.49
CA ARG A 64 12.40 -4.02 -9.82
C ARG A 64 12.74 -5.51 -9.93
N ASN A 65 13.45 -6.04 -8.94
CA ASN A 65 13.86 -7.46 -8.91
C ASN A 65 12.66 -8.40 -8.83
N ALA A 66 11.56 -7.98 -8.21
CA ALA A 66 10.32 -8.74 -8.20
C ALA A 66 9.60 -8.74 -9.56
N GLY A 67 9.96 -7.84 -10.50
CA GLY A 67 9.27 -7.66 -11.78
C GLY A 67 8.24 -6.53 -11.81
N GLY A 68 8.32 -5.58 -10.88
CA GLY A 68 7.42 -4.42 -10.78
C GLY A 68 6.44 -4.50 -9.60
N PHE A 69 5.61 -3.47 -9.42
CA PHE A 69 4.73 -3.34 -8.25
C PHE A 69 3.69 -4.45 -8.12
N ILE A 70 3.09 -4.89 -9.23
CA ILE A 70 2.14 -6.00 -9.23
C ILE A 70 2.83 -7.28 -8.74
N GLN A 71 4.03 -7.58 -9.25
CA GLN A 71 4.72 -8.81 -8.86
C GLN A 71 5.31 -8.74 -7.45
N ALA A 72 5.77 -7.58 -7.02
CA ALA A 72 6.14 -7.36 -5.61
C ALA A 72 4.94 -7.56 -4.68
N GLY A 73 3.76 -7.06 -5.05
CA GLY A 73 2.52 -7.31 -4.32
C GLY A 73 2.15 -8.79 -4.31
N THR A 74 2.21 -9.45 -5.46
CA THR A 74 1.87 -10.88 -5.61
C THR A 74 2.76 -11.80 -4.78
N GLN A 75 4.08 -11.54 -4.75
CA GLN A 75 5.01 -12.31 -3.93
C GLN A 75 4.71 -12.20 -2.43
N ARG A 76 4.11 -11.09 -1.98
CA ARG A 76 3.85 -10.79 -0.57
C ARG A 76 2.43 -11.14 -0.13
N LEU A 77 1.44 -10.88 -0.98
CA LEU A 77 0.02 -10.97 -0.67
C LEU A 77 -0.67 -12.16 -1.37
N GLY A 78 0.01 -12.84 -2.29
CA GLY A 78 -0.56 -13.94 -3.08
C GLY A 78 -1.14 -13.45 -4.41
N PRO A 79 -1.95 -14.27 -5.10
CA PRO A 79 -2.45 -13.92 -6.44
C PRO A 79 -3.29 -12.64 -6.42
N PHE A 80 -3.12 -11.81 -7.46
CA PHE A 80 -3.90 -10.59 -7.62
C PHE A 80 -5.18 -10.84 -8.43
N LEU A 81 -6.17 -9.98 -8.20
CA LEU A 81 -7.41 -9.85 -8.96
C LEU A 81 -7.39 -8.53 -9.75
N PRO A 82 -8.24 -8.37 -10.77
CA PRO A 82 -8.50 -7.06 -11.38
C PRO A 82 -8.91 -6.03 -10.32
N GLY A 83 -8.42 -4.79 -10.42
CA GLY A 83 -8.65 -3.76 -9.39
C GLY A 83 -10.11 -3.48 -9.08
N LEU A 84 -11.00 -3.53 -10.08
CA LEU A 84 -12.45 -3.35 -9.90
C LEU A 84 -13.14 -4.47 -9.09
N MET A 85 -12.46 -5.60 -8.86
CA MET A 85 -12.96 -6.70 -8.04
C MET A 85 -12.55 -6.56 -6.57
N ALA A 86 -11.87 -5.48 -6.20
CA ALA A 86 -11.49 -5.24 -4.81
C ALA A 86 -12.73 -5.13 -3.91
N GLN A 87 -12.68 -5.79 -2.77
CA GLN A 87 -13.68 -5.65 -1.71
C GLN A 87 -13.16 -4.75 -0.61
N ARG A 88 -14.07 -4.22 0.21
CA ARG A 88 -13.69 -3.39 1.35
C ARG A 88 -12.67 -4.12 2.24
N GLY A 89 -11.54 -3.47 2.49
CA GLY A 89 -10.40 -3.99 3.25
C GLY A 89 -9.40 -4.79 2.43
N ASP A 90 -9.54 -4.89 1.11
CA ASP A 90 -8.52 -5.42 0.21
C ASP A 90 -7.44 -4.37 -0.05
N VAL A 91 -6.22 -4.82 -0.29
CA VAL A 91 -5.13 -3.95 -0.75
C VAL A 91 -5.26 -3.77 -2.25
N VAL A 92 -5.12 -2.54 -2.75
CA VAL A 92 -5.25 -2.20 -4.16
C VAL A 92 -4.02 -1.43 -4.61
N LEU A 93 -3.48 -1.79 -5.76
CA LEU A 93 -2.53 -0.97 -6.50
C LEU A 93 -3.34 -0.03 -7.38
N ALA A 94 -3.24 1.27 -7.14
CA ALA A 94 -3.87 2.31 -7.94
C ALA A 94 -2.86 2.96 -8.88
N LEU A 95 -3.31 3.31 -10.09
CA LEU A 95 -2.58 4.18 -11.01
C LEU A 95 -3.11 5.61 -10.83
N SER A 96 -2.37 6.43 -10.08
CA SER A 96 -2.67 7.84 -9.95
C SER A 96 -1.73 8.61 -10.85
N GLY A 97 -2.23 9.12 -11.98
CA GLY A 97 -1.49 9.79 -13.05
C GLY A 97 -0.63 10.99 -12.62
N GLY A 98 0.44 10.73 -11.87
CA GLY A 98 1.42 11.69 -11.36
C GLY A 98 1.04 12.41 -10.05
N LYS A 99 -0.12 12.14 -9.44
CA LYS A 99 -0.61 12.90 -8.26
C LYS A 99 -0.48 12.17 -6.91
N VAL A 100 -0.42 10.84 -6.90
CA VAL A 100 -0.23 10.03 -5.67
C VAL A 100 0.97 9.10 -5.87
N GLY A 101 2.00 9.26 -5.04
CA GLY A 101 3.30 8.60 -5.19
C GLY A 101 4.23 9.33 -6.17
N ARG A 102 5.35 9.88 -5.68
CA ARG A 102 6.20 10.81 -6.45
C ARG A 102 7.06 10.18 -7.57
N VAL A 103 7.12 8.85 -7.69
CA VAL A 103 8.18 8.18 -8.49
C VAL A 103 7.66 7.29 -9.62
N SER A 104 6.49 6.67 -9.49
CA SER A 104 6.05 5.62 -10.43
C SER A 104 4.63 5.78 -10.97
N GLY A 105 3.87 6.79 -10.50
CA GLY A 105 2.43 6.90 -10.78
C GLY A 105 1.59 5.77 -10.18
N TYR A 106 2.22 4.82 -9.47
CA TYR A 106 1.55 3.74 -8.75
C TYR A 106 1.57 4.02 -7.26
N SER A 107 0.45 3.73 -6.61
CA SER A 107 0.33 3.78 -5.15
C SER A 107 -0.43 2.57 -4.67
N PHE A 108 0.10 1.88 -3.66
CA PHE A 108 -0.72 0.96 -2.88
C PHE A 108 -1.71 1.76 -2.01
N GLY A 109 -2.87 1.18 -1.80
CA GLY A 109 -3.93 1.71 -0.97
C GLY A 109 -4.87 0.61 -0.50
N ILE A 110 -5.92 0.99 0.20
CA ILE A 110 -6.90 0.04 0.76
C ILE A 110 -8.27 0.36 0.19
N CYS A 111 -9.00 -0.64 -0.30
CA CYS A 111 -10.35 -0.47 -0.77
C CYS A 111 -11.28 -0.18 0.41
N THR A 112 -12.05 0.91 0.36
CA THR A 112 -13.05 1.25 1.37
C THR A 112 -14.47 0.93 0.94
N GLY A 113 -14.64 0.33 -0.25
CA GLY A 113 -15.91 0.09 -0.93
C GLY A 113 -15.83 0.64 -2.35
N THR A 114 -16.26 1.89 -2.55
CA THR A 114 -16.23 2.56 -3.86
C THR A 114 -14.95 3.37 -4.11
N HIS A 115 -14.07 3.46 -3.12
CA HIS A 115 -12.84 4.24 -3.16
C HIS A 115 -11.64 3.41 -2.72
N ILE A 116 -10.45 3.90 -3.07
CA ILE A 116 -9.15 3.41 -2.63
C ILE A 116 -8.53 4.54 -1.79
N VAL A 117 -8.23 4.26 -0.52
CA VAL A 117 -7.52 5.20 0.34
C VAL A 117 -6.01 5.02 0.16
N CYS A 118 -5.32 6.10 -0.19
CA CYS A 118 -3.88 6.15 -0.41
C CYS A 118 -3.28 7.36 0.34
N PRO A 119 -1.99 7.35 0.69
CA PRO A 119 -1.35 8.54 1.24
C PRO A 119 -1.15 9.61 0.15
N GLY A 120 -1.78 10.76 0.34
CA GLY A 120 -1.52 11.99 -0.42
C GLY A 120 -0.48 12.86 0.26
N ASN A 121 -0.11 13.97 -0.37
CA ASN A 121 0.98 14.84 0.11
C ASN A 121 0.72 15.37 1.54
N GLU A 122 -0.51 15.80 1.83
CA GLU A 122 -0.88 16.41 3.11
C GLU A 122 -1.68 15.49 4.02
N LYS A 123 -2.43 14.54 3.44
CA LYS A 123 -3.40 13.71 4.12
C LYS A 123 -3.71 12.47 3.29
N LEU A 124 -4.47 11.54 3.85
CA LEU A 124 -5.02 10.45 3.05
C LEU A 124 -5.97 10.98 1.97
N GLU A 125 -5.80 10.48 0.75
CA GLU A 125 -6.62 10.77 -0.40
C GLU A 125 -7.47 9.56 -0.77
N PHE A 126 -8.68 9.83 -1.27
CA PHE A 126 -9.62 8.82 -1.71
C PHE A 126 -9.71 8.86 -3.22
N LEU A 127 -9.07 7.89 -3.87
CA LEU A 127 -9.14 7.71 -5.32
C LEU A 127 -10.39 6.87 -5.64
N PRO A 128 -11.06 7.10 -6.78
CA PRO A 128 -12.14 6.21 -7.19
C PRO A 128 -11.60 4.81 -7.48
N LEU A 129 -12.38 3.76 -7.17
CA LEU A 129 -11.97 2.36 -7.39
C LEU A 129 -11.61 2.07 -8.86
N THR A 130 -12.13 2.88 -9.80
CA THR A 130 -11.80 2.83 -11.23
C THR A 130 -10.32 3.08 -11.55
N GLN A 131 -9.54 3.63 -10.61
CA GLN A 131 -8.09 3.76 -10.74
C GLN A 131 -7.31 2.52 -10.26
N GLY A 132 -8.00 1.52 -9.70
CA GLY A 132 -7.38 0.27 -9.27
C GLY A 132 -6.95 -0.58 -10.46
N VAL A 133 -5.68 -0.96 -10.52
CA VAL A 133 -5.14 -1.85 -11.56
C VAL A 133 -5.09 -3.31 -11.10
N ALA A 134 -4.80 -3.53 -9.81
CA ALA A 134 -4.70 -4.86 -9.21
C ALA A 134 -5.17 -4.80 -7.76
N ALA A 135 -5.78 -5.88 -7.28
CA ALA A 135 -6.25 -6.01 -5.91
C ALA A 135 -5.79 -7.34 -5.30
N TRP A 136 -5.55 -7.34 -3.99
CA TRP A 136 -5.20 -8.53 -3.22
C TRP A 136 -6.17 -8.69 -2.06
N ARG A 137 -6.69 -9.90 -1.91
CA ARG A 137 -7.56 -10.25 -0.78
C ARG A 137 -6.72 -10.31 0.49
N VAL A 138 -7.16 -9.58 1.51
CA VAL A 138 -6.53 -9.54 2.85
C VAL A 138 -7.49 -10.07 3.88
#